data_AF-A0A933DSC5-F1
#
_entry.id   AF-A0A933DSC5-F1
#
_cell.length_a   1.000
_cell.length_b   1.000
_cell.length_c   1.000
_cell.angle_alpha   90.00
_cell.angle_beta   90.00
_cell.angle_gamma   90.00
#
_symmetry.space_group_name_H-M   'P 1'
#
loop_
_entity.id
_entity.type
_entity.pdbx_description
1 polymer ?
#
loop_
_entity_poly.entity_id
_entity_poly.type
_entity_poly.pdbx_seq_one_letter_code
_entity_poly.pdbx_strand_id
1 'polypeptide(L)'
;MNAQAQAVHEHFAALQARIVAALEALDGRSFRSDAWQRPEGGGGLSRILEEGNVFERGGVNLSRVQGRSLPPSASASRPQLAGRPYEAMGVSLVLHPRNPYCPTVHLNTRFFGTTDEKPVWWFGGGMDLTPCYGFEEDARHFHATCRKALAPFGAGHYPRFKRWCDEYFHLRHRGEPRGIGGIFFDDLAEGGFDSCFALARSVGEHFLEAYVPIVER
;
A
#
# COMPACT_ATOMS: atom_id res chain seq x y z
N MET A 1 -11.83 13.45 13.92
CA MET A 1 -11.03 12.25 13.55
C MET A 1 -11.85 10.97 13.49
N ASN A 2 -12.75 10.67 14.43
CA ASN A 2 -13.40 9.34 14.50
C ASN A 2 -14.20 8.95 13.23
N ALA A 3 -15.03 9.86 12.68
CA ALA A 3 -15.76 9.61 11.43
C ALA A 3 -14.84 9.47 10.20
N GLN A 4 -13.76 10.26 10.14
CA GLN A 4 -12.75 10.21 9.08
C GLN A 4 -12.01 8.88 9.09
N ALA A 5 -11.54 8.44 10.26
CA ALA A 5 -10.85 7.17 10.41
C ALA A 5 -11.75 5.97 10.09
N GLN A 6 -13.03 6.04 10.45
CA GLN A 6 -14.02 5.04 10.07
C GLN A 6 -14.19 4.95 8.55
N ALA A 7 -14.34 6.08 7.86
CA ALA A 7 -14.45 6.11 6.39
C ALA A 7 -13.19 5.55 5.70
N VAL A 8 -12.00 5.83 6.24
CA VAL A 8 -10.74 5.25 5.73
C VAL A 8 -10.74 3.74 5.90
N HIS A 9 -11.14 3.24 7.07
CA HIS A 9 -11.18 1.81 7.34
C HIS A 9 -12.15 1.08 6.40
N GLU A 10 -13.36 1.60 6.21
CA GLU A 10 -14.36 1.04 5.31
C GLU A 10 -13.86 1.00 3.87
N HIS A 11 -13.21 2.07 3.41
CA HIS A 11 -12.60 2.09 2.09
C HIS A 11 -11.49 1.04 1.96
N PHE A 12 -10.59 0.93 2.95
CA PHE A 12 -9.51 -0.05 2.95
C PHE A 12 -10.02 -1.50 3.00
N ALA A 13 -11.08 -1.78 3.76
CA ALA A 13 -11.72 -3.09 3.77
C ALA A 13 -12.31 -3.43 2.39
N ALA A 14 -13.01 -2.48 1.76
CA ALA A 14 -13.55 -2.64 0.42
C ALA A 14 -12.45 -2.79 -0.64
N LEU A 15 -11.33 -2.07 -0.50
CA LEU A 15 -10.17 -2.20 -1.37
C LEU A 15 -9.55 -3.60 -1.28
N GLN A 16 -9.28 -4.10 -0.07
CA GLN A 16 -8.78 -5.45 0.13
C GLN A 16 -9.71 -6.48 -0.52
N ALA A 17 -11.01 -6.40 -0.25
CA ALA A 17 -11.99 -7.34 -0.79
C ALA A 17 -12.01 -7.35 -2.32
N ARG A 18 -11.98 -6.18 -2.97
CA ARG A 18 -11.92 -6.07 -4.45
C ARG A 18 -10.63 -6.65 -5.03
N ILE A 19 -9.48 -6.35 -4.41
CA ILE A 19 -8.20 -6.89 -4.86
C ILE A 19 -8.20 -8.41 -4.74
N VAL A 20 -8.59 -8.95 -3.58
CA VAL A 20 -8.65 -10.39 -3.36
C VAL A 20 -9.57 -11.06 -4.38
N ALA A 21 -10.78 -10.56 -4.60
CA ALA A 21 -11.71 -11.13 -5.56
C ALA A 21 -11.13 -11.17 -6.99
N ALA A 22 -10.45 -10.10 -7.43
CA ALA A 22 -9.80 -10.05 -8.74
C ALA A 22 -8.64 -11.04 -8.84
N LEU A 23 -7.82 -11.17 -7.78
CA LEU A 23 -6.70 -12.11 -7.75
C LEU A 23 -7.16 -13.57 -7.69
N GLU A 24 -8.25 -13.86 -6.98
CA GLU A 24 -8.86 -15.20 -6.95
C GLU A 24 -9.42 -15.58 -8.32
N ALA A 25 -10.04 -14.64 -9.03
CA ALA A 25 -10.52 -14.86 -10.40
C ALA A 25 -9.36 -15.12 -11.37
N LEU A 26 -8.25 -14.40 -11.22
CA LEU A 26 -7.05 -14.56 -12.05
C LEU A 26 -6.31 -15.88 -11.74
N ASP A 27 -6.17 -16.25 -10.47
CA ASP A 27 -5.46 -17.46 -10.06
C ASP A 27 -6.30 -18.74 -10.22
N GLY A 28 -7.61 -18.65 -10.00
CA GLY A 28 -8.51 -19.80 -9.92
C GLY A 28 -8.47 -20.54 -8.58
N ARG A 29 -7.77 -20.01 -7.58
CA ARG A 29 -7.80 -20.48 -6.18
C ARG A 29 -8.17 -19.35 -5.21
N SER A 30 -8.73 -19.73 -4.06
CA SER A 30 -9.17 -18.80 -3.03
C SER A 30 -8.10 -18.48 -1.99
N PHE A 31 -8.08 -17.25 -1.50
CA PHE A 31 -7.25 -16.81 -0.39
C PHE A 31 -7.81 -17.34 0.95
N ARG A 32 -6.95 -17.94 1.77
CA ARG A 32 -7.26 -18.24 3.18
C ARG A 32 -7.40 -16.93 3.95
N SER A 33 -8.42 -16.86 4.79
CA SER A 33 -8.67 -15.71 5.67
C SER A 33 -8.21 -16.02 7.09
N ASP A 34 -7.49 -15.09 7.68
CA ASP A 34 -7.07 -15.14 9.08
C ASP A 34 -7.35 -13.80 9.76
N ALA A 35 -8.37 -13.79 10.61
CA ALA A 35 -8.77 -12.61 11.39
C ALA A 35 -8.08 -12.66 12.76
N TRP A 36 -7.43 -11.57 13.14
CA TRP A 36 -6.66 -11.49 14.37
C TRP A 36 -6.94 -10.18 15.12
N GLN A 37 -6.67 -10.19 16.42
CA GLN A 37 -6.82 -9.05 17.32
C GLN A 37 -5.54 -8.83 18.11
N ARG A 38 -5.28 -7.59 18.51
CA ARG A 38 -4.16 -7.25 19.40
C ARG A 38 -4.65 -7.01 20.82
N PRO A 39 -3.92 -7.51 21.84
CA PRO A 39 -4.23 -7.20 23.24
C PRO A 39 -4.29 -5.69 23.52
N GLU A 40 -3.46 -4.89 22.84
CA GLU A 40 -3.40 -3.44 23.04
C GLU A 40 -4.52 -2.65 22.34
N GLY A 41 -5.27 -3.30 21.43
CA GLY A 41 -6.38 -2.69 20.69
C GLY A 41 -6.28 -2.83 19.17
N GLY A 42 -7.43 -3.06 18.56
CA GLY A 42 -7.57 -3.26 17.12
C GLY A 42 -7.23 -4.69 16.67
N GLY A 43 -6.85 -4.84 15.41
CA GLY A 43 -6.67 -6.13 14.77
C GLY A 43 -6.42 -6.03 13.27
N GLY A 44 -6.72 -7.11 12.56
CA GLY A 44 -6.61 -7.15 11.12
C GLY A 44 -7.24 -8.39 10.51
N LEU A 45 -7.25 -8.39 9.17
CA LEU A 45 -7.65 -9.50 8.34
C LEU A 45 -6.52 -9.77 7.35
N SER A 46 -5.81 -10.87 7.56
CA SER A 46 -4.81 -11.37 6.63
C SER A 46 -5.51 -12.24 5.59
N ARG A 47 -5.26 -11.98 4.30
CA ARG A 47 -5.70 -12.85 3.21
C ARG A 47 -4.45 -13.43 2.58
N ILE A 48 -4.29 -14.75 2.64
CA ILE A 48 -3.07 -15.44 2.22
C ILE A 48 -3.42 -16.49 1.17
N LEU A 49 -2.74 -16.44 0.03
CA LEU A 49 -2.74 -17.48 -0.99
C LEU A 49 -1.35 -18.13 -0.99
N GLU A 50 -1.32 -19.45 -0.87
CA GLU A 50 -0.11 -20.27 -0.93
C GLU A 50 -0.35 -21.37 -1.95
N GLU A 51 0.68 -21.64 -2.74
CA GLU A 51 0.64 -22.62 -3.80
C GLU A 51 -0.52 -22.42 -4.80
N GLY A 52 -0.76 -21.17 -5.24
CA GLY A 52 -1.74 -20.82 -6.29
C GLY A 52 -1.42 -21.42 -7.66
N ASN A 53 -2.24 -21.16 -8.68
CA ASN A 53 -1.91 -21.56 -10.05
C ASN A 53 -1.04 -20.50 -10.75
N VAL A 54 -1.28 -19.22 -10.46
CA VAL A 54 -0.54 -18.06 -11.01
C VAL A 54 0.43 -17.52 -9.96
N PHE A 55 -0.03 -17.34 -8.73
CA PHE A 55 0.77 -16.84 -7.62
C PHE A 55 1.33 -18.00 -6.80
N GLU A 56 2.65 -18.08 -6.68
CA GLU A 56 3.30 -19.02 -5.76
C GLU A 56 2.90 -18.69 -4.32
N ARG A 57 2.95 -17.40 -4.00
CA ARG A 57 2.55 -16.86 -2.71
C ARG A 57 2.04 -15.44 -2.85
N GLY A 58 0.93 -15.13 -2.19
CA GLY A 58 0.36 -13.79 -2.15
C GLY A 58 -0.20 -13.48 -0.77
N GLY A 59 0.03 -12.27 -0.28
CA GLY A 59 -0.60 -11.76 0.92
C GLY A 59 -1.26 -10.43 0.62
N VAL A 60 -2.54 -10.27 0.98
CA VAL A 60 -3.26 -9.00 0.94
C VAL A 60 -3.82 -8.74 2.33
N ASN A 61 -3.16 -7.87 3.08
CA ASN A 61 -3.40 -7.70 4.51
C ASN A 61 -4.09 -6.37 4.79
N LEU A 62 -5.15 -6.41 5.58
CA LEU A 62 -5.80 -5.25 6.18
C LEU A 62 -5.46 -5.22 7.66
N SER A 63 -5.08 -4.05 8.17
CA SER A 63 -4.92 -3.84 9.61
C SER A 63 -5.57 -2.54 10.04
N ARG A 64 -6.07 -2.52 11.27
CA ARG A 64 -6.52 -1.34 12.01
C ARG A 64 -6.12 -1.54 13.46
N VAL A 65 -5.05 -0.89 13.88
CA VAL A 65 -4.47 -1.02 15.21
C VAL A 65 -4.64 0.29 15.96
N GLN A 66 -4.85 0.19 17.27
CA GLN A 66 -5.01 1.33 18.16
C GLN A 66 -4.10 1.15 19.36
N GLY A 67 -3.68 2.25 19.98
CA GLY A 67 -2.87 2.17 21.19
C GLY A 67 -2.87 3.47 21.98
N ARG A 68 -2.50 3.39 23.26
CA ARG A 68 -2.44 4.54 24.16
C ARG A 68 -1.20 5.41 23.93
N SER A 69 -0.13 4.83 23.40
CA SER A 69 1.11 5.52 23.09
C SER A 69 1.86 4.79 21.98
N LEU A 70 2.55 5.55 21.12
CA LEU A 70 3.44 4.97 20.12
C LEU A 70 4.62 4.24 20.78
N PRO A 71 5.13 3.16 20.15
CA PRO A 71 6.38 2.53 20.57
C PRO A 71 7.54 3.53 20.57
N PRO A 72 8.52 3.41 21.48
CA PRO A 72 9.68 4.32 21.54
C PRO A 72 10.44 4.46 20.21
N SER A 73 10.51 3.39 19.41
CA SER A 73 11.13 3.41 18.09
C SER A 73 10.38 4.28 17.07
N ALA A 74 9.05 4.36 17.16
CA ALA A 74 8.21 5.16 16.28
C ALA A 74 8.16 6.64 16.68
N SER A 75 8.34 6.95 17.98
CA SER A 75 8.39 8.32 18.50
C SER A 75 9.79 8.93 18.50
N ALA A 76 10.86 8.13 18.36
CA ALA A 76 12.23 8.64 18.29
C ALA A 76 12.45 9.66 17.16
N SER A 77 11.86 9.43 15.99
CA SER A 77 11.89 10.36 14.85
C SER A 77 10.78 11.42 14.88
N ARG A 78 9.81 11.29 15.80
CA ARG A 78 8.65 12.18 15.94
C ARG A 78 8.33 12.42 17.43
N PRO A 79 9.17 13.15 18.18
CA PRO A 79 9.02 13.34 19.63
C PRO A 79 7.67 13.93 20.03
N GLN A 80 7.08 14.76 19.17
CA GLN A 80 5.75 15.36 19.33
C GLN A 80 4.59 14.36 19.35
N LEU A 81 4.86 13.09 19.03
CA LEU A 81 3.89 12.00 19.07
C LEU A 81 4.04 11.10 20.31
N ALA A 82 5.08 11.30 21.11
CA ALA A 82 5.34 10.50 22.29
C ALA A 82 4.18 10.60 23.30
N GLY A 83 3.72 9.45 23.80
CA GLY A 83 2.66 9.38 24.82
C GLY A 83 1.24 9.69 24.31
N ARG A 84 1.06 9.95 23.01
CA ARG A 84 -0.25 10.29 22.43
C ARG A 84 -1.00 9.02 21.99
N PRO A 85 -2.31 8.92 22.24
CA PRO A 85 -3.10 7.81 21.75
C PRO A 85 -3.20 7.90 20.23
N TYR A 86 -3.20 6.75 19.57
CA TYR A 86 -3.12 6.69 18.12
C TYR A 86 -3.97 5.58 17.53
N GLU A 87 -4.23 5.74 16.24
CA GLU A 87 -4.79 4.72 15.37
C GLU A 87 -3.97 4.68 14.08
N ALA A 88 -3.70 3.48 13.60
CA ALA A 88 -3.06 3.25 12.33
C ALA A 88 -3.81 2.16 11.57
N MET A 89 -4.02 2.35 10.28
CA MET A 89 -4.70 1.38 9.44
C MET A 89 -4.13 1.37 8.03
N GLY A 90 -4.26 0.27 7.33
CA GLY A 90 -3.80 0.19 5.95
C GLY A 90 -4.08 -1.14 5.30
N VAL A 91 -4.02 -1.11 3.96
CA VAL A 91 -3.91 -2.28 3.10
C VAL A 91 -2.47 -2.39 2.64
N SER A 92 -1.90 -3.57 2.76
CA SER A 92 -0.56 -3.88 2.25
C SER A 92 -0.58 -5.24 1.58
N LEU A 93 0.08 -5.36 0.44
CA LEU A 93 0.21 -6.63 -0.26
C LEU A 93 1.60 -6.82 -0.85
N VAL A 94 1.96 -8.09 -1.00
CA VAL A 94 3.06 -8.55 -1.83
C VAL A 94 2.56 -9.79 -2.56
N LEU A 95 2.77 -9.84 -3.87
CA LEU A 95 2.43 -10.99 -4.71
C LEU A 95 3.68 -11.51 -5.39
N HIS A 96 3.91 -12.81 -5.29
CA HIS A 96 5.00 -13.53 -5.93
C HIS A 96 4.40 -14.51 -6.96
N PRO A 97 4.44 -14.18 -8.26
CA PRO A 97 4.05 -15.10 -9.32
C PRO A 97 4.96 -16.32 -9.38
N ARG A 98 4.42 -17.47 -9.81
CA ARG A 98 5.21 -18.67 -10.11
C ARG A 98 6.05 -18.51 -11.37
N ASN A 99 5.48 -17.85 -12.38
CA ASN A 99 6.14 -17.66 -13.65
C ASN A 99 7.17 -16.51 -13.53
N PRO A 100 8.47 -16.73 -13.77
CA PRO A 100 9.49 -15.69 -13.63
C PRO A 100 9.35 -14.54 -14.65
N TYR A 101 8.54 -14.72 -15.70
CA TYR A 101 8.19 -13.63 -16.63
C TYR A 101 7.13 -12.68 -16.04
N CYS A 102 6.43 -13.09 -14.98
CA CYS A 102 5.52 -12.22 -14.25
C CYS A 102 6.26 -11.59 -13.06
N PRO A 103 6.26 -10.26 -12.92
CA PRO A 103 7.01 -9.57 -11.87
C PRO A 103 6.37 -9.74 -10.49
N THR A 104 7.20 -9.75 -9.44
CA THR A 104 6.70 -9.51 -8.07
C THR A 104 6.18 -8.08 -7.97
N VAL A 105 5.08 -7.87 -7.25
CA VAL A 105 4.51 -6.53 -7.02
C VAL A 105 4.23 -6.30 -5.55
N HIS A 106 4.38 -5.04 -5.13
CA HIS A 106 4.00 -4.57 -3.80
C HIS A 106 3.08 -3.35 -3.92
N LEU A 107 2.10 -3.26 -3.01
CA LEU A 107 1.26 -2.08 -2.79
C LEU A 107 1.10 -1.85 -1.30
N ASN A 108 1.14 -0.59 -0.88
CA ASN A 108 0.72 -0.14 0.43
C ASN A 108 -0.14 1.13 0.32
N THR A 109 -1.23 1.20 1.08
CA THR A 109 -1.96 2.45 1.35
C THR A 109 -2.34 2.46 2.82
N ARG A 110 -1.88 3.47 3.56
CA ARG A 110 -2.03 3.55 5.01
C ARG A 110 -2.40 4.94 5.48
N PHE A 111 -3.02 4.98 6.64
CA PHE A 111 -3.39 6.17 7.39
C PHE A 111 -2.87 6.04 8.82
N PHE A 112 -2.33 7.13 9.34
CA PHE A 112 -1.99 7.29 10.74
C PHE A 112 -2.69 8.53 11.28
N GLY A 113 -3.20 8.46 12.51
CA GLY A 113 -3.71 9.62 13.24
C GLY A 113 -3.58 9.45 14.75
N THR A 114 -3.22 10.53 15.45
CA THR A 114 -3.44 10.60 16.91
C THR A 114 -4.93 10.86 17.20
N THR A 115 -5.41 10.42 18.36
CA THR A 115 -6.85 10.46 18.71
C THR A 115 -7.18 11.42 19.85
N ASP A 116 -6.24 12.31 20.20
CA ASP A 116 -6.45 13.40 21.16
C ASP A 116 -7.07 14.66 20.52
N GLU A 117 -7.19 15.75 21.30
CA GLU A 117 -7.90 16.97 20.92
C GLU A 117 -7.27 17.72 19.72
N LYS A 118 -5.95 17.59 19.50
CA LYS A 118 -5.21 18.30 18.44
C LYS A 118 -4.50 17.31 17.54
N PRO A 119 -5.24 16.51 16.77
CA PRO A 119 -4.69 15.32 16.21
C PRO A 119 -3.70 15.60 15.08
N VAL A 120 -2.62 14.83 15.05
CA VAL A 120 -1.64 14.80 13.96
C VAL A 120 -1.92 13.56 13.14
N TRP A 121 -2.01 13.72 11.82
CA TRP A 121 -2.33 12.63 10.91
C TRP A 121 -1.58 12.78 9.60
N TRP A 122 -1.43 11.67 8.89
CA TRP A 122 -0.93 11.65 7.52
C TRP A 122 -1.33 10.35 6.82
N PHE A 123 -1.29 10.39 5.50
CA PHE A 123 -1.34 9.19 4.66
C PHE A 123 0.07 8.81 4.19
N GLY A 124 0.23 7.53 3.90
CA GLY A 124 1.41 7.01 3.22
C GLY A 124 1.01 5.86 2.30
N GLY A 125 1.89 5.51 1.38
CA GLY A 125 1.62 4.42 0.47
C GLY A 125 2.49 4.44 -0.77
N GLY A 126 2.05 3.68 -1.77
CA GLY A 126 2.78 3.49 -3.00
C GLY A 126 2.56 2.10 -3.57
N MET A 127 3.02 1.91 -4.80
CA MET A 127 3.12 0.61 -5.43
C MET A 127 4.40 0.55 -6.25
N ASP A 128 5.01 -0.63 -6.33
CA ASP A 128 6.26 -0.83 -7.05
C ASP A 128 6.37 -2.25 -7.62
N LEU A 129 7.12 -2.35 -8.72
CA LEU A 129 7.22 -3.56 -9.53
C LEU A 129 8.65 -4.10 -9.56
N THR A 130 8.79 -5.42 -9.35
CA THR A 130 10.07 -6.13 -9.24
C THR A 130 10.11 -7.30 -10.24
N PRO A 131 10.48 -7.04 -11.50
CA PRO A 131 10.63 -8.09 -12.51
C PRO A 131 11.89 -8.92 -12.31
N CYS A 132 11.80 -10.24 -12.53
CA CYS A 132 12.97 -11.09 -12.72
C CYS A 132 13.48 -10.97 -14.17
N TYR A 133 12.58 -11.10 -15.15
CA TYR A 133 12.80 -10.75 -16.54
C TYR A 133 11.97 -9.51 -16.88
N GLY A 134 12.64 -8.42 -17.25
CA GLY A 134 11.99 -7.13 -17.51
C GLY A 134 11.53 -6.98 -18.97
N PHE A 135 10.30 -6.52 -19.15
CA PHE A 135 9.77 -6.10 -20.45
C PHE A 135 9.49 -4.59 -20.45
N GLU A 136 9.92 -3.90 -21.51
CA GLU A 136 9.79 -2.44 -21.59
C GLU A 136 8.31 -1.99 -21.60
N GLU A 137 7.46 -2.76 -22.29
CA GLU A 137 6.02 -2.47 -22.37
C GLU A 137 5.34 -2.55 -21.00
N ASP A 138 5.74 -3.51 -20.17
CA ASP A 138 5.22 -3.66 -18.79
C ASP A 138 5.65 -2.52 -17.90
N ALA A 139 6.92 -2.10 -18.02
CA ALA A 139 7.43 -0.94 -17.31
C ALA A 139 6.65 0.33 -17.71
N ARG A 140 6.45 0.54 -19.02
CA ARG A 140 5.68 1.68 -19.54
C ARG A 140 4.23 1.65 -19.06
N HIS A 141 3.56 0.50 -19.12
CA HIS A 141 2.19 0.30 -18.63
C HIS A 141 2.09 0.64 -17.15
N PHE A 142 2.91 0.01 -16.32
CA PHE A 142 2.88 0.19 -14.87
C PHE A 142 3.09 1.66 -14.48
N HIS A 143 4.09 2.32 -15.07
CA HIS A 143 4.39 3.73 -14.79
C HIS A 143 3.35 4.70 -15.37
N ALA A 144 2.74 4.39 -16.52
CA ALA A 144 1.63 5.16 -17.06
C ALA A 144 0.41 5.12 -16.14
N THR A 145 0.07 3.94 -15.60
CA THR A 145 -1.03 3.78 -14.65
C THR A 145 -0.73 4.48 -13.31
N CYS A 146 0.50 4.42 -12.81
CA CYS A 146 0.92 5.21 -11.64
C CYS A 146 0.73 6.72 -11.86
N ARG A 147 1.08 7.22 -13.05
CA ARG A 147 0.87 8.64 -13.42
C ARG A 147 -0.61 8.97 -13.51
N LYS A 148 -1.42 8.10 -14.12
CA LYS A 148 -2.88 8.25 -14.23
C LYS A 148 -3.53 8.34 -12.84
N ALA A 149 -3.12 7.49 -11.90
CA ALA A 149 -3.61 7.50 -10.53
C ALA A 149 -3.37 8.85 -9.82
N LEU A 150 -2.29 9.55 -10.18
CA LEU A 150 -1.90 10.83 -9.55
C LEU A 150 -2.34 12.07 -10.34
N ALA A 151 -2.74 11.92 -11.61
CA ALA A 151 -3.07 13.04 -12.49
C ALA A 151 -4.13 14.01 -11.92
N PRO A 152 -5.22 13.55 -11.25
CA PRO A 152 -6.22 14.45 -10.69
C PRO A 152 -5.71 15.37 -9.56
N PHE A 153 -4.57 15.03 -8.95
CA PHE A 153 -4.03 15.74 -7.78
C PHE A 153 -2.95 16.77 -8.16
N GLY A 154 -2.59 16.84 -9.45
CA GLY A 154 -1.65 17.82 -9.98
C GLY A 154 -0.36 17.19 -10.50
N ALA A 155 0.19 17.81 -11.53
CA ALA A 155 1.30 17.27 -12.33
C ALA A 155 2.60 17.02 -11.56
N GLY A 156 2.79 17.65 -10.39
CA GLY A 156 3.99 17.49 -9.56
C GLY A 156 4.04 16.19 -8.75
N HIS A 157 2.91 15.51 -8.54
CA HIS A 157 2.86 14.33 -7.66
C HIS A 157 3.61 13.13 -8.22
N TYR A 158 3.35 12.75 -9.48
CA TYR A 158 4.03 11.61 -10.11
C TYR A 158 5.56 11.74 -10.13
N PRO A 159 6.18 12.83 -10.65
CA PRO A 159 7.63 12.94 -10.66
C PRO A 159 8.24 12.93 -9.24
N ARG A 160 7.56 13.54 -8.25
CA ARG A 160 8.00 13.54 -6.85
C ARG A 160 7.98 12.11 -6.26
N PHE A 161 6.86 11.42 -6.38
CA PHE A 161 6.66 10.10 -5.78
C PHE A 161 7.38 8.97 -6.52
N LYS A 162 7.58 9.11 -7.84
CA LYS A 162 8.45 8.21 -8.62
C LYS A 162 9.88 8.31 -8.11
N ARG A 163 10.44 9.52 -8.04
CA ARG A 163 11.81 9.71 -7.54
C ARG A 163 11.97 9.18 -6.12
N TRP A 164 10.98 9.45 -5.25
CA TRP A 164 11.02 8.93 -3.88
C TRP A 164 10.98 7.39 -3.84
N CYS A 165 10.23 6.75 -4.74
CA CYS A 165 10.21 5.30 -4.88
C CYS A 165 11.60 4.74 -5.25
N ASP A 166 12.31 5.40 -6.18
CA ASP A 166 13.67 5.00 -6.58
C ASP A 166 14.66 5.10 -5.40
N GLU A 167 14.57 6.19 -4.62
CA GLU A 167 15.45 6.44 -3.48
C GLU A 167 15.16 5.50 -2.30
N TYR A 168 13.87 5.22 -2.06
CA TYR A 168 13.43 4.41 -0.92
C TYR A 168 13.76 2.93 -1.12
N PHE A 169 13.50 2.38 -2.31
CA PHE A 169 13.72 0.96 -2.62
C PHE A 169 15.11 0.71 -3.24
N HIS A 170 16.15 1.27 -2.64
CA HIS A 170 17.54 1.08 -3.05
C HIS A 170 18.34 0.24 -2.04
N LEU A 171 18.98 -0.83 -2.53
CA LEU A 171 19.79 -1.74 -1.74
C LEU A 171 21.22 -1.17 -1.63
N ARG A 172 21.45 -0.30 -0.64
CA ARG A 172 22.72 0.46 -0.51
C ARG A 172 23.98 -0.39 -0.53
N HIS A 173 23.97 -1.57 0.09
CA HIS A 173 25.13 -2.46 0.14
C HIS A 173 25.39 -3.20 -1.18
N ARG A 174 24.43 -3.20 -2.11
CA ARG A 174 24.56 -3.77 -3.47
C ARG A 174 24.68 -2.69 -4.55
N GLY A 175 24.28 -1.45 -4.25
CA GLY A 175 24.28 -0.35 -5.21
C GLY A 175 23.22 -0.49 -6.30
N GLU A 176 22.13 -1.23 -6.04
CA GLU A 176 21.09 -1.54 -7.02
C GLU A 176 19.68 -1.24 -6.49
N PRO A 177 18.72 -0.86 -7.35
CA PRO A 177 17.32 -0.76 -6.95
C PRO A 177 16.73 -2.16 -6.72
N ARG A 178 15.69 -2.25 -5.88
CA ARG A 178 14.93 -3.50 -5.68
C ARG A 178 14.23 -3.96 -6.96
N GLY A 179 13.79 -3.02 -7.79
CA GLY A 179 13.00 -3.26 -9.00
C GLY A 179 12.94 -2.02 -9.90
N ILE A 180 11.95 -1.94 -10.78
CA ILE A 180 11.78 -0.81 -11.71
C ILE A 180 11.03 0.38 -11.08
N GLY A 181 10.79 0.33 -9.78
CA GLY A 181 10.11 1.34 -9.00
C GLY A 181 8.61 1.42 -9.30
N GLY A 182 8.08 2.63 -9.19
CA GLY A 182 6.65 2.92 -9.24
C GLY A 182 6.41 4.27 -8.60
N ILE A 183 5.60 4.32 -7.55
CA ILE A 183 5.38 5.53 -6.74
C ILE A 183 5.47 5.21 -5.26
N PHE A 184 6.04 6.12 -4.48
CA PHE A 184 6.10 6.04 -3.03
C PHE A 184 5.83 7.43 -2.40
N PHE A 185 5.06 7.44 -1.33
CA PHE A 185 4.78 8.63 -0.54
C PHE A 185 4.63 8.29 0.95
N ASP A 186 5.03 9.21 1.80
CA ASP A 186 4.79 9.20 3.24
C ASP A 186 4.57 10.63 3.74
N ASP A 187 4.13 10.78 4.98
CA ASP A 187 3.87 12.08 5.60
C ASP A 187 2.94 12.99 4.76
N LEU A 188 2.02 12.39 3.98
CA LEU A 188 1.08 13.13 3.13
C LEU A 188 -0.05 13.70 3.98
N ALA A 189 0.03 15.00 4.27
CA ALA A 189 -1.02 15.79 4.93
C ALA A 189 -1.33 17.12 4.21
N GLU A 190 -0.54 17.48 3.21
CA GLU A 190 -0.67 18.72 2.43
C GLU A 190 -1.95 18.70 1.57
N GLY A 191 -2.69 19.81 1.53
CA GLY A 191 -3.97 19.90 0.81
C GLY A 191 -5.19 19.44 1.61
N GLY A 192 -5.00 19.04 2.87
CA GLY A 192 -6.08 18.66 3.77
C GLY A 192 -6.53 17.21 3.61
N PHE A 193 -7.33 16.74 4.58
CA PHE A 193 -7.66 15.32 4.73
C PHE A 193 -8.34 14.74 3.48
N ASP A 194 -9.37 15.41 2.95
CA ASP A 194 -10.16 14.88 1.85
C ASP A 194 -9.32 14.71 0.56
N SER A 195 -8.43 15.66 0.29
CA SER A 195 -7.51 15.59 -0.85
C SER A 195 -6.49 14.45 -0.69
N CYS A 196 -5.87 14.34 0.50
CA CYS A 196 -4.92 13.28 0.81
C CYS A 196 -5.58 11.90 0.78
N PHE A 197 -6.80 11.79 1.32
CA PHE A 197 -7.57 10.56 1.30
C PHE A 197 -7.93 10.18 -0.14
N ALA A 198 -8.43 11.11 -0.95
CA ALA A 198 -8.72 10.85 -2.37
C ALA A 198 -7.48 10.38 -3.14
N LEU A 199 -6.29 10.93 -2.86
CA LEU A 199 -5.04 10.49 -3.47
C LEU A 199 -4.70 9.05 -3.06
N ALA A 200 -4.73 8.75 -1.76
CA ALA A 200 -4.46 7.40 -1.25
C ALA A 200 -5.45 6.37 -1.81
N ARG A 201 -6.73 6.73 -1.92
CA ARG A 201 -7.76 5.93 -2.58
C ARG A 201 -7.43 5.67 -4.04
N SER A 202 -7.11 6.71 -4.80
CA SER A 202 -6.79 6.60 -6.22
C SER A 202 -5.62 5.65 -6.46
N VAL A 203 -4.56 5.73 -5.64
CA VAL A 203 -3.41 4.82 -5.71
C VAL A 203 -3.86 3.37 -5.49
N GLY A 204 -4.64 3.08 -4.44
CA GLY A 204 -5.16 1.73 -4.20
C GLY A 204 -6.08 1.23 -5.32
N GLU A 205 -6.99 2.09 -5.79
CA GLU A 205 -7.99 1.76 -6.82
C GLU A 205 -7.36 1.46 -8.19
N HIS A 206 -6.22 2.06 -8.53
CA HIS A 206 -5.52 1.81 -9.80
C HIS A 206 -4.56 0.61 -9.77
N PHE A 207 -4.39 -0.06 -8.62
CA PHE A 207 -3.45 -1.18 -8.50
C PHE A 207 -3.77 -2.33 -9.48
N LEU A 208 -5.03 -2.74 -9.56
CA LEU A 208 -5.43 -3.84 -10.45
C LEU A 208 -5.23 -3.47 -11.92
N GLU A 209 -5.52 -2.22 -12.31
CA GLU A 209 -5.24 -1.71 -13.66
C GLU A 209 -3.73 -1.74 -13.97
N ALA A 210 -2.88 -1.44 -12.98
CA ALA A 210 -1.44 -1.42 -13.15
C ALA A 210 -0.84 -2.82 -13.30
N TYR A 211 -1.39 -3.82 -12.61
CA TYR A 211 -0.75 -5.12 -12.45
C TYR A 211 -1.41 -6.27 -13.23
N VAL A 212 -2.74 -6.38 -13.26
CA VAL A 212 -3.44 -7.52 -13.89
C VAL A 212 -3.08 -7.67 -15.38
N PRO A 213 -3.04 -6.60 -16.21
CA PRO A 213 -2.65 -6.73 -17.63
C PRO A 213 -1.20 -7.16 -17.88
N ILE A 214 -0.34 -7.10 -16.85
CA ILE A 214 1.04 -7.61 -16.93
C ILE A 214 1.05 -9.12 -16.67
N VAL A 215 0.21 -9.61 -15.78
CA VAL A 215 0.12 -11.03 -15.44
C VAL A 215 -0.64 -11.84 -16.51
N GLU A 216 -1.61 -11.23 -17.20
CA GLU A 216 -2.42 -11.87 -18.23
C GLU A 216 -1.72 -12.06 -19.59
N ARG A 217 -0.57 -11.41 -19.80
CA ARG A 217 0.23 -11.51 -21.04
C ARG A 217 1.18 -12.69 -20.99
#